data_AF-A0A2E0V6F6-F1
#
_entry.id   AF-A0A2E0V6F6-F1
#
_cell.length_a   1.000
_cell.length_b   1.000
_cell.length_c   1.000
_cell.angle_alpha   90.00
_cell.angle_beta   90.00
_cell.angle_gamma   90.00
#
_symmetry.space_group_name_H-M   'P 1'
#
loop_
_entity.id
_entity.type
_entity.pdbx_description
1 polymer ?
#
loop_
_entity_poly.entity_id
_entity_poly.type
_entity_poly.pdbx_seq_one_letter_code
_entity_poly.pdbx_strand_id
1 'polypeptide(L)' 'MGCHGPDKQKARQRFDGVRGFQISDRHLWTKIYEQLSHGEMPPEDEPQLSSPDKAKLLA' A
#
# COMPACT_ATOMS: atom_id res chain seq x y z
N MET A 1 -11.67 1.45 -2.52
CA MET A 1 -10.68 0.35 -2.60
C MET A 1 -10.51 -0.04 -4.06
N GLY A 2 -9.57 0.57 -4.79
CA GLY A 2 -9.44 0.37 -6.25
C GLY A 2 -8.57 -0.83 -6.64
N CYS A 3 -7.36 -0.94 -6.08
CA CYS A 3 -6.39 -1.99 -6.46
C CYS A 3 -6.27 -3.18 -5.49
N HIS A 4 -6.80 -3.05 -4.27
CA HIS A 4 -6.60 -4.01 -3.17
C HIS A 4 -7.91 -4.31 -2.42
N GLY A 5 -9.02 -4.27 -3.16
CA GLY A 5 -10.37 -4.53 -2.68
C GLY A 5 -10.90 -5.91 -3.11
N PRO A 6 -12.20 -6.19 -2.90
CA PRO A 6 -12.81 -7.46 -3.27
C PRO A 6 -12.74 -7.73 -4.78
N ASP A 7 -12.88 -6.68 -5.61
CA ASP A 7 -12.94 -6.78 -7.07
C ASP A 7 -11.55 -6.90 -7.73
N LYS A 8 -10.51 -6.38 -7.07
CA LYS A 8 -9.13 -6.34 -7.58
C LYS A 8 -8.15 -6.49 -6.43
N GLN A 9 -7.34 -7.55 -6.49
CA GLN A 9 -6.30 -7.86 -5.51
C GLN A 9 -4.92 -7.84 -6.18
N LYS A 10 -4.48 -6.67 -6.64
CA LYS A 10 -3.18 -6.51 -7.29
C LYS A 10 -2.08 -6.99 -6.35
N ALA A 11 -1.12 -7.76 -6.88
CA ALA A 11 -0.05 -8.40 -6.12
C ALA A 11 -0.52 -9.31 -4.96
N ARG A 12 -1.74 -9.88 -5.06
CA ARG A 12 -2.39 -10.71 -4.03
C ARG A 12 -2.56 -10.02 -2.68
N GLN A 13 -2.61 -8.70 -2.72
CA GLN A 13 -2.68 -7.89 -1.51
C GLN A 13 -4.11 -7.41 -1.29
N ARG A 14 -4.67 -7.74 -0.12
CA ARG A 14 -6.01 -7.32 0.34
C ARG A 14 -5.88 -6.36 1.50
N PHE A 15 -6.52 -5.20 1.39
CA PHE A 15 -6.61 -4.22 2.47
C PHE A 15 -8.03 -4.12 3.06
N ASP A 16 -9.04 -4.63 2.34
CA ASP A 16 -10.45 -4.64 2.76
C ASP A 16 -10.71 -5.44 4.03
N GLY A 17 -9.86 -6.42 4.35
CA GLY A 17 -9.94 -7.21 5.59
C GLY A 17 -9.18 -6.62 6.79
N VAL A 18 -8.43 -5.53 6.60
CA VAL A 18 -7.58 -4.96 7.65
C VAL A 18 -8.43 -4.06 8.54
N ARG A 19 -8.64 -4.47 9.80
CA ARG A 19 -9.45 -3.74 10.79
C ARG A 19 -8.65 -2.78 11.68
N GLY A 20 -7.36 -2.63 11.41
CA GLY A 20 -6.40 -1.85 12.21
C GLY A 20 -5.04 -2.53 12.22
N PHE A 21 -4.08 -1.96 12.97
CA PHE A 21 -2.78 -2.61 13.16
C PHE A 21 -2.94 -3.86 14.04
N GLN A 22 -2.53 -5.00 13.51
CA GLN A 22 -2.36 -6.24 14.26
C GLN A 22 -0.94 -6.74 14.07
N ILE A 23 -0.36 -7.35 15.11
CA ILE A 23 1.01 -7.89 15.04
C ILE A 23 1.13 -8.96 13.95
N SER A 24 0.06 -9.73 13.70
CA SER A 24 -0.03 -10.71 12.61
C SER A 24 0.19 -10.07 11.23
N ASP A 25 -0.15 -8.80 11.07
CA ASP A 25 -0.12 -8.08 9.80
C ASP A 25 1.22 -7.35 9.60
N ARG A 26 2.21 -7.55 10.48
CA ARG A 26 3.51 -6.87 10.38
C ARG A 26 4.16 -7.02 9.00
N HIS A 27 4.16 -8.22 8.44
CA HIS A 27 4.74 -8.49 7.12
C HIS A 27 4.01 -7.72 6.01
N LEU A 28 2.70 -7.58 6.12
CA LEU A 28 1.89 -6.80 5.21
C LEU A 28 2.32 -5.32 5.24
N TRP A 29 2.46 -4.74 6.43
CA TRP A 29 2.92 -3.36 6.58
C TRP A 29 4.34 -3.14 6.06
N THR A 30 5.27 -4.07 6.29
CA THR A 30 6.62 -4.01 5.72
C THR A 30 6.57 -3.98 4.19
N LYS A 31 5.77 -4.85 3.56
CA LYS A 31 5.63 -4.89 2.11
C LYS A 31 5.01 -3.59 1.55
N ILE A 32 4.00 -3.04 2.22
CA ILE A 32 3.42 -1.73 1.85
C ILE A 32 4.50 -0.64 1.86
N TYR A 33 5.31 -0.60 2.92
CA TYR A 33 6.38 0.39 3.07
C TYR A 33 7.42 0.28 1.95
N GLU A 34 7.87 -0.94 1.63
CA GLU A 34 8.82 -1.20 0.54
C GLU A 34 8.27 -0.75 -0.82
N GLN A 35 7.03 -1.13 -1.14
CA GLN A 35 6.38 -0.76 -2.41
C GLN A 35 6.20 0.75 -2.55
N LEU A 36 5.79 1.44 -1.47
CA LEU A 36 5.72 2.90 -1.45
C LEU A 36 7.09 3.53 -1.64
N SER A 37 8.11 3.02 -0.94
CA SER A 37 9.50 3.51 -1.03
C SER A 37 10.03 3.41 -2.46
N HIS A 38 9.83 2.26 -3.10
CA HIS A 38 10.25 2.01 -4.48
C HIS A 38 9.38 2.70 -5.55
N GLY A 39 8.22 3.26 -5.17
CA GLY A 39 7.29 3.89 -6.11
C GLY A 39 6.49 2.89 -6.95
N GLU A 40 6.40 1.64 -6.51
CA GLU A 40 5.59 0.59 -7.14
C GLU A 40 4.10 0.71 -6.79
N MET A 41 3.77 1.50 -5.75
CA MET A 41 2.41 1.78 -5.30
C MET A 41 2.20 3.30 -5.09
N PRO A 42 1.11 3.89 -5.60
CA PRO A 42 0.14 3.32 -6.57
C PRO A 42 0.82 2.85 -7.87
N PRO A 43 0.18 2.04 -8.72
CA PRO A 43 0.76 1.67 -10.00
C PRO A 43 0.83 2.85 -10.98
N GLU A 44 1.61 2.72 -12.05
CA GLU A 44 1.87 3.81 -13.02
C GLU A 44 0.60 4.38 -13.69
N ASP A 45 -0.46 3.57 -13.80
CA ASP A 45 -1.76 3.96 -14.35
C ASP A 45 -2.64 4.75 -13.37
N GLU A 46 -2.19 4.93 -12.13
CA GLU A 46 -2.91 5.62 -11.06
C GLU A 46 -2.12 6.84 -10.56
N PRO A 47 -2.79 7.88 -10.01
CA PRO A 47 -2.11 9.06 -9.47
C PRO A 47 -1.13 8.70 -8.35
N GLN A 48 0.14 9.09 -8.52
CA GLN A 48 1.17 8.96 -7.49
C GLN A 48 1.03 10.02 -6.39
N LEU A 49 1.57 9.71 -5.21
CA LEU A 49 1.74 10.69 -4.15
C LEU A 49 2.76 11.76 -4.58
N SER A 50 2.53 13.00 -4.16
CA SER A 50 3.52 14.06 -4.32
C SER A 50 4.79 13.70 -3.53
N SER A 51 5.97 14.14 -3.99
CA SER A 51 7.23 13.93 -3.28
C SER A 51 7.19 14.33 -1.79
N PRO A 52 6.61 15.49 -1.38
CA PRO A 52 6.54 15.84 0.04
C PRO A 52 5.60 14.94 0.85
N ASP A 53 4.50 14.46 0.27
CA ASP A 53 3.58 13.56 0.99
C ASP A 53 4.16 12.15 1.10
N LYS A 54 4.84 11.68 0.06
CA LYS A 54 5.61 10.44 0.09
C LYS A 54 6.69 10.50 1.18
N ALA A 55 7.41 11.61 1.30
CA ALA A 55 8.43 11.78 2.34
C ALA A 55 7.83 11.72 3.75
N LYS A 56 6.69 12.39 4.00
CA LYS A 56 6.00 12.34 5.31
C LYS A 56 5.51 10.94 5.68
N LEU A 57 5.14 10.12 4.70
CA LEU A 57 4.67 8.75 4.92
C LEU A 57 5.80 7.75 5.16
N LEU A 58 7.02 8.07 4.72
CA LEU A 58 8.19 7.18 4.78
C LEU A 58 9.23 7.58 5.84
N ALA A 59 9.09 8.77 6.43
CA ALA A 59 9.93 9.31 7.51
C ALA A 59 9.49 8.78 8.89
#